data_AF-D5MG80-F1
#
_entry.id   AF-D5MG80-F1
#
_cell.length_a   1.000
_cell.length_b   1.000
_cell.length_c   1.000
_cell.angle_alpha   90.00
_cell.angle_beta   90.00
_cell.angle_gamma   90.00
#
_symmetry.space_group_name_H-M   'P 1'
#
loop_
_entity.id
_entity.type
_entity.pdbx_description
1 polymer ?
#
loop_
_entity_poly.entity_id
_entity_poly.type
_entity_poly.pdbx_seq_one_letter_code
_entity_poly.pdbx_strand_id
1 'polypeptide(L)' 'MLRTNIELDEELVNEAMKLTHLKTKKELVNYALKELVRKVKRRDLLSFEGKVKWEGNLYEMRKSRA' A
#
# COMPACT_ATOMS: atom_id res chain seq x y z
N MET A 1 22.00 6.42 -2.93
CA MET A 1 20.83 7.30 -3.13
C MET A 1 20.99 8.02 -4.45
N LEU A 2 19.93 8.14 -5.24
CA LEU A 2 19.88 8.95 -6.46
C LEU A 2 19.26 10.31 -6.14
N ARG A 3 19.80 11.38 -6.71
CA ARG A 3 19.26 12.74 -6.62
C ARG A 3 18.71 13.10 -7.99
N THR A 4 17.42 13.43 -8.02
CA THR A 4 16.70 13.76 -9.26
C THR A 4 15.92 15.04 -9.02
N ASN A 5 15.86 15.90 -10.03
CA ASN A 5 14.96 17.05 -10.03
C ASN A 5 13.67 16.66 -10.75
N ILE A 6 12.52 16.82 -10.08
CA ILE A 6 11.21 16.47 -10.62
C ILE A 6 10.23 17.58 -10.24
N GLU A 7 9.31 17.89 -11.13
CA GLU A 7 8.19 18.78 -10.86
C GLU A 7 7.08 18.00 -10.13
N LEU A 8 6.53 18.60 -9.08
CA LEU A 8 5.47 18.02 -8.27
C LEU A 8 4.36 19.05 -8.11
N ASP A 9 3.12 18.59 -8.18
CA ASP A 9 1.95 19.39 -7.85
C ASP A 9 1.98 19.77 -6.36
N GLU A 10 1.99 21.07 -6.07
CA GLU A 10 2.08 21.56 -4.69
C GLU A 10 0.82 21.30 -3.87
N GLU A 11 -0.36 21.38 -4.49
CA GLU A 11 -1.63 21.14 -3.81
C GLU A 11 -1.70 19.68 -3.35
N LEU A 12 -1.36 18.76 -4.27
CA LEU A 12 -1.34 17.33 -3.97
C LEU A 12 -0.29 16.97 -2.92
N VAL A 13 0.90 17.57 -2.98
CA VAL A 13 1.95 17.35 -1.97
C VAL A 13 1.49 17.84 -0.59
N ASN A 14 0.87 19.02 -0.53
CA ASN A 14 0.39 19.59 0.73
C ASN A 14 -0.72 18.73 1.35
N GLU A 15 -1.67 18.25 0.54
CA GLU A 15 -2.71 17.33 1.00
C GLU A 15 -2.10 16.01 1.50
N ALA A 16 -1.21 15.40 0.72
CA ALA A 16 -0.60 14.14 1.07
C ALA A 16 0.28 14.25 2.33
N MET A 17 0.99 15.37 2.54
CA MET A 17 1.72 15.62 3.78
C MET A 17 0.79 15.76 4.99
N LYS A 18 -0.37 16.42 4.84
CA LYS A 18 -1.37 16.51 5.92
C LYS A 18 -1.95 15.15 6.29
N LEU A 19 -2.25 14.31 5.30
CA LEU A 19 -2.83 12.97 5.51
C LEU A 19 -1.84 11.96 6.08
N THR A 20 -0.57 12.06 5.70
CA THR A 20 0.48 11.09 6.09
C THR A 20 1.31 11.54 7.29
N HIS A 21 1.22 12.82 7.67
CA HIS A 21 2.03 13.46 8.71
C HIS A 21 3.55 13.33 8.50
N LEU A 22 3.98 13.15 7.25
CA LEU A 22 5.40 13.07 6.92
C LEU A 22 6.06 14.44 6.95
N LYS A 23 7.33 14.48 7.36
CA LYS A 23 8.05 15.74 7.63
C LYS A 23 8.66 16.35 6.37
N THR A 24 9.00 15.53 5.38
CA THR A 24 9.72 15.99 4.19
C THR A 24 9.10 15.49 2.89
N LYS A 25 9.19 16.31 1.83
CA LYS A 25 8.80 15.91 0.46
C LYS A 25 9.55 14.65 -0.01
N LYS A 26 10.81 14.48 0.40
CA LYS A 26 11.61 13.28 0.12
C LYS A 26 10.99 12.03 0.75
N GLU A 27 10.61 12.09 2.02
CA GLU A 27 9.97 10.95 2.69
C GLU A 27 8.63 10.62 2.05
N LEU A 28 7.84 11.64 1.72
CA LEU A 28 6.57 11.49 1.02
C LEU A 28 6.73 10.76 -0.31
N VAL A 29 7.67 11.17 -1.16
CA VAL A 29 7.92 10.52 -2.45
C VAL A 29 8.36 9.07 -2.27
N ASN A 30 9.28 8.80 -1.33
CA ASN A 30 9.70 7.44 -1.05
C ASN A 30 8.57 6.56 -0.50
N TYR A 31 7.70 7.13 0.35
CA TYR A 31 6.53 6.45 0.87
C TYR A 31 5.54 6.12 -0.25
N ALA A 32 5.21 7.10 -1.10
CA ALA A 32 4.31 6.92 -2.23
C ALA A 32 4.79 5.82 -3.19
N LEU A 33 6.08 5.80 -3.52
CA LEU A 33 6.68 4.76 -4.36
C LEU A 33 6.58 3.37 -3.71
N LYS A 34 6.85 3.26 -2.40
CA LYS A 34 6.70 2.00 -1.67
C LYS A 34 5.25 1.51 -1.67
N GLU A 35 4.29 2.40 -1.43
CA GLU A 35 2.87 2.07 -1.43
C GLU A 35 2.38 1.67 -2.82
N LEU A 36 2.84 2.33 -3.88
CA LEU A 36 2.54 1.94 -5.26
C LEU A 36 3.00 0.51 -5.54
N VAL A 37 4.25 0.18 -5.22
CA VAL A 37 4.79 -1.18 -5.41
C VAL A 37 4.03 -2.20 -4.58
N ARG A 38 3.70 -1.88 -3.32
CA ARG A 38 2.89 -2.74 -2.45
C ARG A 38 1.50 -2.99 -3.03
N LYS A 39 0.84 -1.96 -3.55
CA LYS A 39 -0.49 -2.05 -4.16
C LYS A 39 -0.47 -2.94 -5.40
N VAL A 40 0.53 -2.78 -6.28
CA VAL A 40 0.69 -3.61 -7.47
C VAL A 40 0.93 -5.08 -7.08
N LYS A 41 1.87 -5.35 -6.16
CA LYS A 41 2.13 -6.72 -5.67
C LYS A 41 0.90 -7.37 -5.03
N ARG A 42 0.09 -6.60 -4.29
CA ARG A 42 -1.16 -7.12 -3.72
C ARG A 42 -2.17 -7.50 -4.80
N ARG A 43 -2.23 -6.75 -5.90
CA ARG A 43 -3.06 -7.10 -7.05
C ARG A 43 -2.61 -8.42 -7.68
N ASP A 44 -1.30 -8.67 -7.72
CA ASP A 44 -0.78 -9.95 -8.24
C ASP A 44 -1.21 -11.14 -7.38
N LEU A 45 -1.46 -10.94 -6.07
CA LEU A 45 -2.04 -12.00 -5.22
C LEU A 45 -3.44 -12.41 -5.67
N LEU A 46 -4.23 -11.51 -6.26
CA LEU A 46 -5.54 -11.86 -6.81
C LEU A 46 -5.43 -12.86 -7.96
N SER A 47 -4.29 -12.91 -8.66
CA SER A 47 -4.07 -13.90 -9.73
C SER A 47 -4.05 -15.35 -9.23
N PHE A 48 -3.95 -15.57 -7.92
CA PHE A 48 -4.00 -16.88 -7.27
C PHE A 48 -5.43 -17.32 -6.89
N GLU A 49 -6.45 -16.50 -7.14
CA GLU A 49 -7.85 -16.89 -6.97
C GLU A 49 -8.16 -18.17 -7.75
N GLY A 50 -8.74 -19.16 -7.06
CA GLY A 50 -9.04 -20.48 -7.62
C GLY A 50 -7.83 -21.38 -7.91
N LYS A 51 -6.59 -20.87 -7.79
CA LYS A 51 -5.36 -21.66 -8.03
C LYS A 51 -4.76 -22.26 -6.76
N VAL A 52 -5.12 -21.72 -5.60
CA VAL A 52 -4.61 -22.20 -4.30
C VAL A 52 -5.69 -23.01 -3.62
N LYS A 53 -5.35 -24.24 -3.23
CA LYS A 53 -6.21 -25.07 -2.38
C LYS A 53 -6.12 -24.55 -0.95
N TRP A 54 -7.22 -24.01 -0.45
CA TRP A 54 -7.33 -23.59 0.96
C TRP A 54 -7.86 -24.75 1.80
N GLU A 55 -7.17 -25.08 2.89
CA GLU A 55 -7.57 -26.13 3.83
C GLU A 55 -7.89 -25.49 5.19
N GLY A 56 -9.17 -25.55 5.59
CA GLY A 56 -9.64 -24.99 6.85
C GLY A 56 -11.16 -25.07 6.97
N ASN A 57 -11.68 -24.83 8.18
CA ASN A 57 -13.13 -24.76 8.42
C ASN A 57 -13.51 -23.34 8.87
N LEU A 58 -14.20 -22.61 7.99
CA LEU A 58 -14.61 -21.22 8.25
C LEU A 58 -15.57 -21.08 9.44
N TYR A 59 -16.40 -22.10 9.69
CA TYR A 59 -17.36 -22.09 10.79
C TYR A 59 -16.63 -22.12 12.14
N GLU A 60 -15.66 -23.03 12.29
CA GLU A 60 -14.84 -23.15 13.50
C GLU A 60 -14.06 -21.85 13.79
N MET A 61 -13.46 -21.24 12.77
CA MET A 61 -12.67 -20.02 12.91
C MET A 61 -13.48 -18.79 13.35
N ARG A 62 -14.81 -18.80 13.14
CA ARG A 62 -15.69 -17.68 13.47
C ARG A 62 -16.36 -17.81 14.84
N LYS A 63 -16.27 -18.97 15.49
CA LYS A 63 -16.88 -19.21 16.81
C LYS A 63 -16.36 -18.28 17.92
N SER A 64 -15.14 -17.77 17.81
CA SER A 64 -14.54 -16.85 18.79
C SER A 64 -15.00 -15.38 18.67
N ARG A 65 -15.91 -15.08 17.75
CA ARG A 65 -16.42 -13.71 17.50
C ARG A 65 -17.79 -13.44 18.14
N ALA A 66 -18.33 -14.39 18.91
CA ALA A 66 -19.58 -14.26 19.67
C ALA A 66 -19.30 -13.80 21.10
#